data_AF-A0A956EWN4-F1
#
_entry.id   AF-A0A956EWN4-F1
#
_cell.length_a   1.000
_cell.length_b   1.000
_cell.length_c   1.000
_cell.angle_alpha   90.00
_cell.angle_beta   90.00
_cell.angle_gamma   90.00
#
_symmetry.space_group_name_H-M   'P 1'
#
loop_
_entity.id
_entity.type
_entity.pdbx_description
1 polymer ?
#
loop_
_entity_poly.entity_id
_entity_poly.type
_entity_poly.pdbx_seq_one_letter_code
_entity_poly.pdbx_strand_id
1 'polypeptide(L)' 'MSAVSIDEQLELLTRGVVDLHEKADLAERLKAGRPLKIKTGFDPTRPDLHVGHTVLMQKMRQFQE' A
#
# COMPACT_ATOMS: atom_id res chain seq x y z
N MET A 1 6.19 18.08 -2.52
CA MET A 1 5.35 17.02 -1.93
C MET A 1 5.23 17.38 -0.47
N SER A 2 4.05 17.82 -0.03
CA SER A 2 3.82 18.13 1.38
C SER A 2 4.05 16.86 2.19
N ALA A 3 4.91 16.92 3.21
CA ALA A 3 5.15 15.80 4.10
C ALA A 3 3.87 15.50 4.88
N VAL A 4 3.04 14.60 4.36
CA VAL A 4 1.88 14.05 5.04
C VAL A 4 2.38 13.36 6.30
N SER A 5 1.73 13.59 7.44
CA SER A 5 2.15 13.01 8.72
C SER A 5 2.10 11.48 8.68
N ILE A 6 2.89 10.81 9.51
CA ILE A 6 2.92 9.34 9.55
C ILE A 6 1.53 8.77 9.89
N ASP A 7 0.78 9.47 10.74
CA ASP A 7 -0.57 9.05 11.14
C ASP A 7 -1.56 9.14 9.97
N GLU A 8 -1.51 10.23 9.18
CA GLU A 8 -2.31 10.38 7.96
C GLU A 8 -1.92 9.34 6.89
N GLN A 9 -0.62 9.04 6.75
CA GLN A 9 -0.16 7.99 5.84
C GLN A 9 -0.71 6.62 6.27
N LEU A 10 -0.64 6.29 7.56
CA LEU A 10 -1.19 5.05 8.10
C LEU A 10 -2.70 4.97 7.88
N GLU A 11 -3.43 6.05 8.10
CA GLU A 11 -4.88 6.08 7.85
C GLU A 11 -5.20 5.83 6.37
N LEU A 12 -4.50 6.51 5.46
CA LEU A 12 -4.67 6.32 4.01
C LEU A 12 -4.36 4.88 3.58
N LEU A 13 -3.24 4.32 4.05
CA LEU A 13 -2.77 3.00 3.67
C LEU A 13 -3.63 1.88 4.28
N THR A 14 -4.20 2.07 5.46
CA THR A 14 -5.10 1.09 6.09
C THR A 14 -6.55 1.19 5.61
N ARG A 15 -6.96 2.29 4.97
CA ARG A 15 -8.31 2.45 4.42
C ARG A 15 -8.63 1.35 3.40
N GLY A 16 -9.73 0.64 3.63
CA GLY A 16 -10.24 -0.42 2.74
C GLY A 16 -9.43 -1.72 2.78
N VAL A 17 -8.51 -1.87 3.74
CA VAL A 17 -7.76 -3.11 3.96
C VAL A 17 -8.60 -4.05 4.83
N VAL A 18 -8.72 -5.31 4.40
CA VAL A 18 -9.46 -6.34 5.14
C VAL A 18 -8.65 -6.84 6.35
N ASP A 19 -7.34 -7.02 6.17
CA ASP A 19 -6.45 -7.52 7.23
C ASP A 19 -5.06 -6.87 7.16
N LEU A 20 -4.48 -6.60 8.32
CA LEU A 20 -3.15 -6.03 8.51
C LEU A 20 -2.47 -6.74 9.68
N HIS A 21 -1.51 -7.60 9.35
CA HIS A 21 -0.82 -8.45 10.33
C HIS A 21 -0.13 -7.65 11.45
N GLU A 22 0.63 -6.60 11.10
CA GLU A 22 1.40 -5.82 12.08
C GLU A 22 1.36 -4.31 11.75
N LYS A 23 0.43 -3.58 12.37
CA LYS A 23 0.33 -2.12 12.21
C LYS A 23 1.58 -1.38 12.73
N ALA A 24 2.18 -1.89 13.80
CA ALA A 24 3.39 -1.31 14.39
C ALA A 24 4.59 -1.40 13.44
N ASP A 25 4.83 -2.55 12.80
CA ASP A 25 5.92 -2.73 11.82
C ASP A 25 5.76 -1.77 10.63
N LEU A 26 4.54 -1.61 10.10
CA LEU A 26 4.29 -0.63 9.04
C LEU A 26 4.64 0.80 9.50
N ALA A 27 4.23 1.19 10.71
CA ALA A 27 4.53 2.51 11.26
C ALA A 27 6.03 2.75 11.44
N GLU A 28 6.77 1.76 11.94
CA GLU A 28 8.23 1.82 12.09
C GLU A 28 8.94 1.92 10.73
N ARG A 29 8.47 1.18 9.73
CA ARG A 29 9.02 1.24 8.37
C ARG A 29 8.77 2.60 7.72
N LEU A 30 7.60 3.20 7.89
CA LEU A 30 7.31 4.55 7.41
C LEU A 30 8.18 5.61 8.11
N LYS A 31 8.39 5.47 9.43
CA LYS A 31 9.29 6.34 10.22
C LYS A 31 10.74 6.27 9.78
N ALA A 32 11.19 5.16 9.20
CA ALA A 32 12.57 5.01 8.74
C ALA A 32 12.96 5.98 7.60
N GLY A 33 11.99 6.68 7.00
CA GLY A 33 12.25 7.78 6.05
C GLY A 33 12.90 7.33 4.73
N ARG A 34 12.92 6.03 4.45
CA ARG A 34 13.43 5.45 3.20
C ARG A 34 12.28 4.89 2.36
N PRO A 35 12.37 4.95 1.02
CA PRO A 35 11.37 4.32 0.15
C PRO A 35 11.20 2.84 0.48
N LEU A 36 9.95 2.43 0.71
CA LEU A 36 9.62 1.04 1.00
C LEU A 36 9.51 0.23 -0.30
N LYS A 37 10.02 -1.00 -0.26
CA LYS A 37 9.82 -1.97 -1.35
C LYS A 37 8.49 -2.67 -1.13
N ILE A 38 7.48 -2.31 -1.91
CA ILE A 38 6.16 -2.93 -1.86
C ILE A 38 6.07 -4.00 -2.94
N LYS A 39 5.66 -5.22 -2.56
CA LYS A 39 5.56 -6.38 -3.45
C LYS A 39 4.10 -6.77 -3.60
N THR A 40 3.70 -7.03 -4.85
CA THR A 40 2.40 -7.60 -5.21
C THR A 40 2.61 -8.64 -6.31
N GLY A 41 1.97 -9.80 -6.17
CA GLY A 41 2.02 -10.87 -7.17
C GLY A 41 0.75 -10.92 -7.99
N PHE A 42 0.88 -11.17 -9.30
CA PHE A 42 -0.22 -11.49 -10.20
C PHE A 42 0.08 -12.83 -10.86
N ASP A 43 -0.91 -13.72 -10.91
CA ASP A 43 -0.80 -15.01 -11.59
C ASP A 43 -0.98 -14.79 -13.12
N PRO A 44 0.01 -15.13 -13.95
CA PRO A 44 -0.04 -14.93 -15.40
C PRO A 44 -0.92 -15.95 -16.15
N THR A 45 -1.65 -16.83 -15.45
CA THR A 45 -2.55 -17.83 -16.07
C THR A 45 -3.61 -17.18 -16.99
N ARG A 46 -3.93 -15.90 -16.80
CA ARG A 46 -4.73 -15.09 -17.74
C ARG A 46 -3.98 -13.81 -18.11
N PRO A 47 -4.08 -13.35 -19.37
CA PRO A 47 -3.37 -12.15 -19.82
C PRO A 47 -4.01 -10.85 -19.31
N ASP A 48 -5.31 -10.88 -18.97
CA ASP A 48 -6.09 -9.68 -18.73
C ASP A 48 -6.25 -9.34 -17.25
N LEU A 49 -6.12 -8.05 -16.93
CA LEU A 49 -6.57 -7.49 -15.65
C LEU A 49 -7.97 -6.91 -15.80
N HIS A 50 -8.91 -7.41 -14.99
CA HIS A 50 -10.25 -6.83 -14.88
C HIS A 50 -10.36 -5.79 -13.75
N VAL A 51 -11.50 -5.11 -13.67
CA VAL A 51 -11.82 -4.07 -12.67
C VAL A 51 -11.65 -4.49 -11.21
N GLY A 52 -11.75 -5.79 -10.89
CA GLY A 52 -11.43 -6.29 -9.55
C GLY A 52 -9.99 -6.02 -9.09
N HIS A 53 -9.03 -5.87 -10.02
CA HIS A 53 -7.65 -5.53 -9.68
C HIS A 53 -7.46 -4.06 -9.34
N THR A 54 -8.45 -3.20 -9.65
CA THR A 54 -8.35 -1.75 -9.41
C THR A 54 -8.16 -1.44 -7.93
N VAL A 55 -8.76 -2.21 -7.01
CA VAL A 55 -8.58 -2.06 -5.56
C VAL A 55 -7.10 -2.20 -5.17
N LEU A 56 -6.47 -3.26 -5.67
CA LEU A 56 -5.06 -3.55 -5.42
C LEU A 56 -4.14 -2.51 -6.07
N MET A 57 -4.40 -2.14 -7.32
CA MET A 57 -3.61 -1.13 -8.05
C MET A 57 -3.71 0.26 -7.41
N GLN A 58 -4.88 0.65 -6.92
CA GLN A 58 -5.06 1.91 -6.19
C GLN A 58 -4.28 1.91 -4.87
N LYS A 59 -4.20 0.77 -4.17
CA LYS A 59 -3.38 0.66 -2.96
C LYS A 59 -1.88 0.80 -3.29
N MET A 60 -1.43 0.15 -4.37
CA MET A 60 -0.05 0.31 -4.85
C MET A 60 0.28 1.75 -5.22
N ARG A 61 -0.66 2.45 -5.85
CA ARG A 61 -0.52 3.88 -6.15
C ARG A 61 -0.40 4.73 -4.89
N GLN A 62 -1.19 4.46 -3.84
CA GLN A 62 -1.08 5.17 -2.55
C GLN A 62 0.28 4.98 -1.88
N PHE A 63 0.97 3.86 -2.12
CA PHE A 63 2.34 3.65 -1.64
C PHE A 63 3.42 4.40 -2.46
N GLN A 64 3.07 4.89 -3.66
CA GLN A 64 3.98 5.62 -4.55
C GLN A 64 3.89 7.15 -4.41
N GLU A 65 2.81 7.64 -3.77
CA GLU A 65 2.55 9.06 -3.51
C GLU A 65 3.12 9.50 -2.15
#